data_AF-A0A1G3M2F1-F1
#
_entry.id   AF-A0A1G3M2F1-F1
#
_cell.length_a   1.000
_cell.length_b   1.000
_cell.length_c   1.000
_cell.angle_alpha   90.00
_cell.angle_beta   90.00
_cell.angle_gamma   90.00
#
_symmetry.space_group_name_H-M   'P 1'
#
loop_
_entity.id
_entity.type
_entity.pdbx_description
1 polymer ?
#
loop_
_entity_poly.entity_id
_entity_poly.type
_entity_poly.pdbx_seq_one_letter_code
_entity_poly.pdbx_strand_id
1 'polypeptide(L)'
;MAGRRALTRQMFDKLVEAYREAPGQHKFAGRNAGVFHTTAKKAWDDGWPTFSWGTVPIKEIIRQEQTIARARAAEIDAARQEAAKRNAADAAVRGQELAVQVAVDREKVRQDAIKSRTEEAQAVRLARGNSISTMASLNRLLRSTGELVKGAEKRISENKDMTPLQVVKFAKDVSQAVKQTAEATHTAMQMERLLLGDNNGAMNDLPIDMSPEEAANEIKAAQAALTRAEALGLLDGPGGPLNVPPPPLMPKDERYDEPVVSSAEIEEEEEEGSQ
;
A
#
# COMPACT_ATOMS: atom_id res chain seq x y z
N MET A 1 -10.43 80.91 -51.09
CA MET A 1 -11.55 79.95 -50.99
C MET A 1 -10.97 78.54 -50.92
N ALA A 2 -10.71 77.99 -49.73
CA ALA A 2 -10.26 76.61 -49.60
C ALA A 2 -11.42 75.68 -49.99
N GLY A 3 -11.26 74.90 -51.06
CA GLY A 3 -12.28 73.97 -51.53
C GLY A 3 -12.64 72.97 -50.43
N ARG A 4 -13.95 72.81 -50.17
CA ARG A 4 -14.44 71.77 -49.25
C ARG A 4 -14.05 70.41 -49.85
N ARG A 5 -13.16 69.67 -49.17
CA ARG A 5 -12.84 68.29 -49.55
C ARG A 5 -14.11 67.44 -49.49
N ALA A 6 -14.36 66.66 -50.54
CA ALA A 6 -15.48 65.73 -50.54
C ALA A 6 -15.29 64.66 -49.45
N LEU A 7 -16.36 64.35 -48.72
CA LEU A 7 -16.37 63.27 -47.74
C LEU A 7 -16.25 61.92 -48.44
N THR A 8 -15.26 61.14 -48.04
CA THR A 8 -14.99 59.81 -48.59
C THR A 8 -15.28 58.74 -47.53
N ARG A 9 -15.63 57.52 -47.98
CA ARG A 9 -15.85 56.37 -47.08
C ARG A 9 -14.64 56.10 -46.17
N GLN A 10 -13.42 56.21 -46.71
CA GLN A 10 -12.19 56.04 -45.94
C GLN A 10 -12.07 57.02 -44.77
N MET A 11 -12.55 58.26 -44.93
CA MET A 11 -12.55 59.24 -43.82
C MET A 11 -13.55 58.84 -42.73
N PHE A 12 -14.70 58.27 -43.09
CA PHE A 12 -15.67 57.75 -42.13
C PHE A 12 -15.14 56.55 -41.37
N ASP A 13 -14.52 55.60 -42.08
CA ASP A 13 -13.90 54.42 -41.45
C ASP A 13 -12.84 54.85 -40.43
N LYS A 14 -12.00 55.85 -40.77
CA LYS A 14 -11.03 56.46 -39.84
C LYS A 14 -11.66 57.18 -38.65
N LEU A 15 -12.82 57.82 -38.85
CA LEU A 15 -13.56 58.42 -37.73
C LEU A 15 -14.11 57.34 -36.80
N VAL A 16 -14.69 56.27 -37.35
CA VAL A 16 -15.20 55.13 -36.55
C VAL A 16 -14.07 54.51 -35.74
N GLU A 17 -12.91 54.26 -36.36
CA GLU A 17 -11.72 53.74 -35.68
C GLU A 17 -11.24 54.67 -34.56
N ALA A 18 -11.07 55.96 -34.84
CA ALA A 18 -10.64 56.93 -33.82
C ALA A 18 -11.65 57.10 -32.67
N TYR A 19 -12.95 56.96 -32.94
CA TYR A 19 -13.97 56.98 -31.89
C TYR A 19 -14.07 55.67 -31.10
N ARG A 20 -13.64 54.53 -31.65
CA ARG A 20 -13.48 53.28 -30.88
C ARG A 20 -12.38 53.43 -29.83
N GLU A 21 -11.31 54.16 -30.16
CA GLU A 21 -10.23 54.46 -29.22
C GLU A 21 -10.64 55.48 -28.15
N ALA A 22 -11.28 56.59 -28.56
CA ALA A 22 -11.65 57.68 -27.66
C ALA A 22 -13.09 58.19 -27.93
N PRO A 23 -14.13 57.52 -27.38
CA PRO A 23 -15.52 57.90 -27.56
C PRO A 23 -15.79 59.35 -27.11
N GLY A 24 -16.49 60.13 -27.94
CA GLY A 24 -16.83 61.54 -27.64
C GLY A 24 -15.71 62.57 -27.85
N GLN A 25 -14.47 62.16 -28.16
CA GLN A 25 -13.35 63.08 -28.39
C GLN A 25 -13.29 63.59 -29.84
N HIS A 26 -14.17 64.53 -30.21
CA HIS A 26 -14.32 64.99 -31.61
C HIS A 26 -13.06 65.63 -32.22
N LYS A 27 -12.24 66.33 -31.41
CA LYS A 27 -10.98 66.94 -31.88
C LYS A 27 -9.94 65.87 -32.25
N PHE A 28 -9.87 64.79 -31.47
CA PHE A 28 -8.99 63.66 -31.71
C PHE A 28 -9.40 62.90 -32.98
N ALA A 29 -10.67 62.51 -33.05
CA ALA A 29 -11.21 61.82 -34.23
C ALA A 29 -11.07 62.65 -35.51
N GLY A 30 -11.35 63.96 -35.44
CA GLY A 30 -11.15 64.87 -36.57
C GLY A 30 -9.70 64.91 -37.05
N ARG A 31 -8.73 65.00 -36.13
CA ARG A 31 -7.30 64.99 -36.48
C ARG A 31 -6.89 63.67 -37.15
N ASN A 32 -7.30 62.52 -36.62
CA ASN A 32 -6.96 61.21 -37.19
C ASN A 32 -7.56 60.98 -38.59
N ALA A 33 -8.80 61.43 -38.80
CA ALA A 33 -9.47 61.29 -40.09
C ALA A 33 -9.13 62.42 -41.09
N GLY A 34 -8.42 63.46 -40.67
CA GLY A 34 -8.10 64.62 -41.51
C GLY A 34 -9.31 65.53 -41.81
N VAL A 35 -10.28 65.59 -40.89
CA VAL A 35 -11.50 66.41 -41.01
C VAL A 35 -11.62 67.41 -39.85
N PHE A 36 -12.41 68.47 -40.04
CA PHE A 36 -12.70 69.41 -38.96
C PHE A 36 -13.52 68.76 -37.84
N HIS A 37 -13.27 69.15 -36.59
CA HIS A 37 -13.95 68.62 -35.41
C HIS A 37 -15.49 68.80 -35.46
N THR A 38 -15.99 69.85 -36.12
CA THR A 38 -17.44 70.05 -36.34
C THR A 38 -18.04 68.98 -37.26
N THR A 39 -17.30 68.58 -38.30
CA THR A 39 -17.65 67.47 -39.19
C THR A 39 -17.61 66.14 -38.45
N ALA A 40 -16.59 65.92 -37.62
CA ALA A 40 -16.49 64.72 -36.77
C ALA A 40 -17.63 64.65 -35.74
N LYS A 41 -18.04 65.79 -35.15
CA LYS A 41 -19.19 65.88 -34.25
C LYS A 41 -20.49 65.51 -34.96
N LYS A 42 -20.73 66.06 -36.16
CA LYS A 42 -21.91 65.72 -36.97
C LYS A 42 -21.97 64.22 -37.30
N ALA A 43 -20.84 63.60 -37.68
CA ALA A 43 -20.78 62.15 -37.93
C ALA A 43 -21.11 61.32 -36.68
N TRP A 44 -20.69 61.79 -35.52
CA TRP A 44 -20.93 61.16 -34.23
C TRP A 44 -22.39 61.23 -33.80
N ASP A 45 -22.99 62.42 -33.87
CA ASP A 45 -24.32 62.68 -33.34
C ASP A 45 -25.45 62.30 -34.31
N ASP A 46 -25.29 62.65 -35.58
CA ASP A 46 -26.37 62.62 -36.58
C ASP A 46 -26.08 61.69 -37.77
N GLY A 47 -24.80 61.39 -38.02
CA GLY A 47 -24.37 60.70 -39.23
C GLY A 47 -24.54 61.57 -40.49
N TRP A 48 -24.55 60.91 -41.65
CA TRP A 48 -24.76 61.51 -42.96
C TRP A 48 -25.78 60.70 -43.77
N PRO A 49 -27.07 61.06 -43.69
CA PRO A 49 -28.15 60.34 -44.39
C PRO A 49 -27.98 60.26 -45.92
N THR A 50 -27.24 61.22 -46.50
CA THR A 50 -26.96 61.26 -47.94
C THR A 50 -26.03 60.14 -48.41
N PHE A 51 -25.28 59.50 -47.50
CA PHE A 51 -24.36 58.43 -47.84
C PHE A 51 -24.80 57.11 -47.19
N SER A 52 -24.97 56.07 -47.99
CA SER A 52 -25.41 54.74 -47.51
C SER A 52 -24.51 54.15 -46.42
N TRP A 53 -23.21 54.45 -46.44
CA TRP A 53 -22.24 54.00 -45.45
C TRP A 53 -22.17 54.88 -44.20
N GLY A 54 -22.75 56.08 -44.22
CA GLY A 54 -22.70 57.05 -43.13
C GLY A 54 -24.06 57.32 -42.48
N THR A 55 -25.12 56.63 -42.90
CA THR A 55 -26.50 56.86 -42.44
C THR A 55 -26.64 56.71 -40.92
N VAL A 56 -25.95 55.73 -40.33
CA VAL A 56 -26.03 55.45 -38.90
C VAL A 56 -25.02 56.33 -38.14
N PRO A 57 -25.44 57.07 -37.11
CA PRO A 57 -24.52 57.82 -36.26
C PRO A 57 -23.45 56.92 -35.64
N ILE A 58 -22.19 57.38 -35.63
CA ILE A 58 -21.08 56.57 -35.10
C ILE A 58 -21.29 56.20 -33.63
N LYS A 59 -21.95 57.07 -32.84
CA LYS A 59 -22.29 56.77 -31.43
C LYS A 59 -23.15 55.51 -31.28
N GLU A 60 -24.06 55.27 -32.22
CA GLU A 60 -24.97 54.13 -32.19
C GLU A 60 -24.24 52.85 -32.62
N ILE A 61 -23.36 52.93 -33.62
CA ILE A 61 -22.48 51.82 -34.02
C ILE A 61 -21.64 51.35 -32.82
N ILE A 62 -20.96 52.28 -32.13
CA ILE A 62 -20.13 51.93 -30.97
C ILE A 62 -20.98 51.39 -29.82
N ARG A 63 -22.17 51.95 -29.57
CA ARG A 63 -23.08 51.44 -28.54
C ARG A 63 -23.51 50.00 -28.81
N GLN A 64 -23.82 49.67 -30.07
CA GLN A 64 -24.18 48.31 -30.48
C GLN A 64 -22.99 47.36 -30.32
N GLU A 65 -21.79 47.77 -30.77
CA GLU A 65 -20.56 47.00 -30.59
C GLU A 65 -20.26 46.73 -29.12
N GLN A 66 -20.39 47.73 -28.24
CA GLN A 66 -20.21 47.57 -26.79
C GLN A 66 -21.25 46.63 -26.18
N THR A 67 -22.49 46.67 -26.65
CA THR A 67 -23.56 45.77 -26.16
C THR A 67 -23.26 44.33 -26.56
N ILE A 68 -22.86 44.10 -27.81
CA ILE A 68 -22.45 42.77 -28.30
C ILE A 68 -21.21 42.28 -27.56
N ALA A 69 -20.22 43.14 -27.33
CA ALA A 69 -19.01 42.79 -26.60
C ALA A 69 -19.30 42.38 -25.15
N ARG A 70 -20.20 43.10 -24.46
CA ARG A 70 -20.65 42.74 -23.11
C ARG A 70 -21.41 41.42 -23.07
N ALA A 71 -22.31 41.19 -24.03
CA ALA A 71 -23.03 39.92 -24.13
C ALA A 71 -22.05 38.74 -24.34
N ARG A 72 -21.09 38.88 -25.25
CA ARG A 72 -20.05 37.86 -25.49
C ARG A 72 -19.16 37.62 -24.26
N ALA A 73 -18.78 38.68 -23.55
CA ALA A 73 -18.00 38.53 -22.31
C ALA A 73 -18.78 37.76 -21.24
N ALA A 74 -20.06 38.07 -21.06
CA ALA A 74 -20.93 37.36 -20.12
C ALA A 74 -21.13 35.87 -20.51
N GLU A 75 -21.28 35.56 -21.80
CA GLU A 75 -21.35 34.18 -22.30
C GLU A 75 -20.04 33.40 -22.01
N ILE A 76 -18.88 34.02 -22.25
CA ILE A 76 -17.57 33.41 -21.97
C ILE A 76 -17.40 33.15 -20.46
N ASP A 77 -17.78 34.10 -19.62
CA ASP A 77 -17.67 33.95 -18.17
C ASP A 77 -18.64 32.88 -17.64
N ALA A 78 -19.87 32.81 -18.18
CA ALA A 78 -20.81 31.74 -17.85
C ALA A 78 -20.26 30.36 -18.24
N ALA A 79 -19.71 30.23 -19.45
CA ALA A 79 -19.09 28.97 -19.91
C ALA A 79 -17.88 28.57 -19.03
N ARG A 80 -17.07 29.54 -18.60
CA ARG A 80 -15.95 29.29 -17.67
C ARG A 80 -16.43 28.82 -16.29
N GLN A 81 -17.49 29.44 -15.76
CA GLN A 81 -18.07 29.02 -14.48
C GLN A 81 -18.65 27.61 -14.56
N GLU A 82 -19.32 27.27 -15.67
CA GLU A 82 -19.84 25.92 -15.86
C GLU A 82 -18.71 24.89 -15.98
N ALA A 83 -17.66 25.18 -16.73
CA ALA A 83 -16.48 24.32 -16.82
C ALA A 83 -15.79 24.15 -15.45
N ALA A 84 -15.67 25.21 -14.66
CA ALA A 84 -15.12 25.14 -13.31
C ALA A 84 -15.98 24.26 -12.38
N LYS A 85 -17.32 24.35 -12.46
CA LYS A 85 -18.24 23.49 -11.70
C LYS A 85 -18.09 22.03 -12.08
N ARG A 86 -17.99 21.72 -13.39
CA ARG A 86 -17.77 20.34 -13.87
C ARG A 86 -16.44 19.78 -13.36
N ASN A 87 -15.35 20.55 -13.49
CA ASN A 87 -14.04 20.13 -12.99
C ASN A 87 -14.03 19.91 -11.47
N ALA A 88 -14.76 20.74 -10.71
CA ALA A 88 -14.89 20.57 -9.27
C ALA A 88 -15.68 19.29 -8.90
N ALA A 89 -16.75 18.99 -9.63
CA ALA A 89 -17.51 17.76 -9.45
C ALA A 89 -16.67 16.51 -9.76
N ASP A 90 -15.94 16.52 -10.88
CA ASP A 90 -15.03 15.42 -11.26
C ASP A 90 -13.91 15.21 -10.23
N ALA A 91 -13.37 16.30 -9.68
CA ALA A 91 -12.37 16.23 -8.62
C ALA A 91 -12.92 15.62 -7.33
N ALA A 92 -14.18 15.91 -6.98
CA ALA A 92 -14.84 15.34 -5.80
C ALA A 92 -15.03 13.82 -5.96
N VAL A 93 -15.48 13.36 -7.14
CA VAL A 93 -15.64 11.92 -7.44
C VAL A 93 -14.30 11.19 -7.34
N ARG A 94 -13.23 11.72 -7.95
CA ARG A 94 -11.89 11.13 -7.84
C ARG A 94 -11.37 11.11 -6.41
N GLY A 95 -11.70 12.13 -5.60
CA GLY A 95 -11.36 12.17 -4.18
C GLY A 95 -12.01 11.03 -3.40
N GLN A 96 -13.28 10.71 -3.68
CA GLN A 96 -14.00 9.60 -3.07
C GLN A 96 -13.41 8.25 -3.48
N GLU A 97 -13.14 8.05 -4.77
CA GLU A 97 -12.52 6.82 -5.29
C GLU A 97 -11.16 6.53 -4.64
N LEU A 98 -10.32 7.57 -4.50
CA LEU A 98 -9.03 7.46 -3.81
C LEU A 98 -9.18 7.09 -2.33
N ALA A 99 -10.18 7.66 -1.63
CA ALA A 99 -10.44 7.33 -0.23
C ALA A 99 -10.86 5.87 -0.06
N VAL A 100 -11.72 5.36 -0.95
CA VAL A 100 -12.13 3.94 -0.97
C VAL A 100 -10.93 3.04 -1.25
N GLN A 101 -10.08 3.39 -2.22
CA GLN A 101 -8.88 2.62 -2.54
C GLN A 101 -7.93 2.52 -1.35
N VAL A 102 -7.69 3.64 -0.65
CA VAL A 102 -6.85 3.64 0.56
C VAL A 102 -7.44 2.77 1.67
N ALA A 103 -8.77 2.74 1.83
CA ALA A 103 -9.41 1.86 2.81
C ALA A 103 -9.24 0.38 2.45
N VAL A 104 -9.40 0.03 1.16
CA VAL A 104 -9.17 -1.34 0.66
C VAL A 104 -7.72 -1.77 0.86
N ASP A 105 -6.76 -0.90 0.55
CA ASP A 105 -5.34 -1.24 0.68
C ASP A 105 -4.92 -1.40 2.15
N ARG A 106 -5.51 -0.60 3.06
CA ARG A 106 -5.31 -0.79 4.51
C ARG A 106 -5.83 -2.13 5.00
N GLU A 107 -7.00 -2.56 4.53
CA GLU A 107 -7.57 -3.85 4.91
C GLU A 107 -6.73 -5.01 4.36
N LYS A 108 -6.22 -4.90 3.13
CA LYS A 108 -5.27 -5.89 2.58
C LYS A 108 -4.01 -6.01 3.42
N VAL A 109 -3.39 -4.88 3.78
CA VAL A 109 -2.21 -4.88 4.66
C VAL A 109 -2.51 -5.52 6.02
N ARG A 110 -3.72 -5.29 6.56
CA ARG A 110 -4.16 -5.94 7.81
C ARG A 110 -4.30 -7.46 7.63
N GLN A 111 -4.93 -7.91 6.55
CA GLN A 111 -5.09 -9.33 6.25
C GLN A 111 -3.75 -10.02 6.03
N ASP A 112 -2.83 -9.39 5.30
CA ASP A 112 -1.48 -9.90 5.07
C ASP A 112 -0.70 -10.00 6.39
N ALA A 113 -0.83 -9.02 7.29
CA ALA A 113 -0.22 -9.07 8.61
C ALA A 113 -0.79 -10.21 9.48
N ILE A 114 -2.10 -10.45 9.42
CA ILE A 114 -2.73 -11.60 10.11
C ILE A 114 -2.20 -12.91 9.53
N LYS A 115 -2.20 -13.03 8.20
CA LYS A 115 -1.73 -14.23 7.50
C LYS A 115 -0.26 -14.53 7.82
N SER A 116 0.61 -13.52 7.75
CA SER A 116 2.02 -13.64 8.13
C SER A 116 2.17 -14.12 9.57
N ARG A 117 1.43 -13.56 10.54
CA ARG A 117 1.44 -14.04 11.94
C ARG A 117 0.95 -15.48 12.08
N THR A 118 -0.05 -15.88 11.30
CA THR A 118 -0.53 -17.27 11.33
C THR A 118 0.50 -18.24 10.76
N GLU A 119 1.20 -17.87 9.69
CA GLU A 119 2.28 -18.67 9.09
C GLU A 119 3.47 -18.79 10.03
N GLU A 120 3.88 -17.69 10.67
CA GLU A 120 4.91 -17.69 11.73
C GLU A 120 4.52 -18.58 12.90
N ALA A 121 3.28 -18.47 13.39
CA ALA A 121 2.78 -19.31 14.47
C ALA A 121 2.77 -20.80 14.11
N GLN A 122 2.41 -21.15 12.88
CA GLN A 122 2.49 -22.52 12.39
C GLN A 122 3.94 -23.02 12.33
N ALA A 123 4.87 -22.20 11.82
CA ALA A 123 6.29 -22.54 11.74
C ALA A 123 6.88 -22.80 13.12
N VAL A 124 6.58 -21.95 14.11
CA VAL A 124 7.05 -22.12 15.49
C VAL A 124 6.46 -23.38 16.14
N ARG A 125 5.17 -23.66 15.93
CA ARG A 125 4.55 -24.91 16.42
C ARG A 125 5.21 -26.16 15.83
N LEU A 126 5.50 -26.13 14.52
CA LEU A 126 6.20 -27.22 13.84
C LEU A 126 7.63 -27.38 14.36
N ALA A 127 8.38 -26.28 14.54
CA ALA A 127 9.72 -26.30 15.11
C ALA A 127 9.72 -26.90 16.52
N ARG A 128 8.79 -26.46 17.38
CA ARG A 128 8.61 -27.03 18.73
C ARG A 128 8.32 -28.53 18.69
N GLY A 129 7.37 -28.95 17.84
CA GLY A 129 7.02 -30.37 17.69
C GLY A 129 8.23 -31.22 17.28
N ASN A 130 9.02 -30.75 16.31
CA ASN A 130 10.23 -31.42 15.85
C ASN A 130 11.32 -31.45 16.93
N SER A 131 11.54 -30.35 17.66
CA SER A 131 12.49 -30.27 18.78
C SER A 131 12.15 -31.27 19.88
N ILE A 132 10.87 -31.33 20.31
CA ILE A 132 10.40 -32.28 21.34
C ILE A 132 10.62 -33.72 20.88
N SER A 133 10.27 -34.04 19.63
CA SER A 133 10.47 -35.37 19.05
C SER A 133 11.96 -35.74 19.01
N THR A 134 12.84 -34.81 18.62
CA THR A 134 14.29 -35.01 18.56
C THR A 134 14.88 -35.20 19.96
N MET A 135 14.46 -34.43 20.96
CA MET A 135 14.85 -34.63 22.36
C MET A 135 14.43 -36.01 22.87
N ALA A 136 13.22 -36.48 22.52
CA ALA A 136 12.76 -37.80 22.92
C ALA A 136 13.66 -38.91 22.34
N SER A 137 14.05 -38.80 21.07
CA SER A 137 14.99 -39.72 20.42
C SER A 137 16.40 -39.64 21.02
N LEU A 138 16.90 -38.45 21.33
CA LEU A 138 18.21 -38.27 21.98
C LEU A 138 18.24 -38.82 23.41
N ASN A 139 17.15 -38.71 24.16
CA ASN A 139 17.03 -39.34 25.47
C ASN A 139 17.10 -40.88 25.37
N ARG A 140 16.58 -41.47 24.29
CA ARG A 140 16.75 -42.91 24.03
C ARG A 140 18.21 -43.24 23.70
N LEU A 141 18.85 -42.45 22.84
CA LEU A 141 20.28 -42.57 22.53
C LEU A 141 21.17 -42.47 23.77
N LEU A 142 20.90 -41.52 24.66
CA LEU A 142 21.67 -41.37 25.90
C LEU A 142 21.57 -42.62 26.77
N ARG A 143 20.37 -43.20 26.89
CA ARG A 143 20.16 -44.46 27.62
C ARG A 143 20.89 -45.63 26.95
N SER A 144 20.79 -45.76 25.63
CA SER A 144 21.50 -46.84 24.89
C SER A 144 23.02 -46.66 24.93
N THR A 145 23.50 -45.41 24.92
CA THR A 145 24.93 -45.07 25.09
C THR A 145 25.42 -45.51 26.46
N GLY A 146 24.62 -45.33 27.52
CA GLY A 146 24.95 -45.84 28.86
C GLY A 146 25.14 -47.36 28.88
N GLU A 147 24.27 -48.10 28.19
CA GLU A 147 24.39 -49.56 28.04
C GLU A 147 25.56 -49.96 27.13
N LEU A 148 25.83 -49.21 26.06
CA LEU A 148 27.01 -49.40 25.20
C LEU A 148 28.31 -49.14 25.95
N VAL A 149 28.38 -48.14 26.82
CA VAL A 149 29.56 -47.86 27.64
C VAL A 149 29.81 -49.02 28.60
N LYS A 150 28.77 -49.51 29.30
CA LYS A 150 28.88 -50.72 30.14
C LYS A 150 29.31 -51.95 29.34
N GLY A 151 28.74 -52.13 28.15
CA GLY A 151 29.07 -53.23 27.24
C GLY A 151 30.47 -53.13 26.65
N ALA A 152 30.93 -51.92 26.35
CA ALA A 152 32.27 -51.63 25.85
C ALA A 152 33.31 -51.79 26.97
N GLU A 153 33.01 -51.40 28.20
CA GLU A 153 33.86 -51.68 29.37
C GLU A 153 34.07 -53.20 29.52
N LYS A 154 32.99 -53.98 29.35
CA LYS A 154 33.06 -55.44 29.30
C LYS A 154 33.86 -55.96 28.09
N ARG A 155 33.64 -55.44 26.87
CA ARG A 155 34.33 -55.89 25.64
C ARG A 155 35.79 -55.44 25.52
N ILE A 156 36.14 -54.29 26.08
CA ILE A 156 37.52 -53.82 26.23
C ILE A 156 38.23 -54.75 27.23
N SER A 157 37.55 -55.17 28.30
CA SER A 157 38.09 -56.20 29.20
C SER A 157 38.23 -57.58 28.52
N GLU A 158 37.40 -57.87 27.51
CA GLU A 158 37.41 -59.11 26.71
C GLU A 158 38.19 -59.00 25.38
N ASN A 159 38.84 -57.86 25.12
CA ASN A 159 39.76 -57.61 24.00
C ASN A 159 39.16 -57.78 22.57
N LYS A 160 37.96 -57.24 22.29
CA LYS A 160 37.38 -57.23 20.93
C LYS A 160 36.78 -55.89 20.45
N ASP A 161 37.10 -55.61 19.18
CA ASP A 161 36.43 -54.80 18.14
C ASP A 161 36.11 -53.31 18.35
N MET A 162 36.18 -52.76 19.56
CA MET A 162 35.88 -51.33 19.77
C MET A 162 36.98 -50.64 20.59
N THR A 163 37.67 -49.69 19.96
CA THR A 163 38.73 -48.94 20.66
C THR A 163 38.10 -48.00 21.68
N PRO A 164 38.71 -47.80 22.87
CA PRO A 164 38.22 -46.83 23.86
C PRO A 164 38.01 -45.43 23.27
N LEU A 165 38.84 -45.04 22.29
CA LEU A 165 38.74 -43.76 21.59
C LEU A 165 37.43 -43.62 20.80
N GLN A 166 36.94 -44.69 20.17
CA GLN A 166 35.67 -44.69 19.44
C GLN A 166 34.48 -44.52 20.38
N VAL A 167 34.52 -45.14 21.57
CA VAL A 167 33.48 -45.00 22.60
C VAL A 167 33.42 -43.55 23.10
N VAL A 168 34.57 -42.95 23.41
CA VAL A 168 34.65 -41.56 23.87
C VAL A 168 34.17 -40.60 22.77
N LYS A 169 34.56 -40.83 21.51
CA LYS A 169 34.11 -40.00 20.39
C LYS A 169 32.59 -40.08 20.21
N PHE A 170 32.02 -41.28 20.24
CA PHE A 170 30.57 -41.46 20.15
C PHE A 170 29.83 -40.76 21.31
N ALA A 171 30.30 -40.93 22.55
CA ALA A 171 29.71 -40.25 23.70
C ALA A 171 29.77 -38.71 23.58
N LYS A 172 30.89 -38.18 23.04
CA LYS A 172 31.04 -36.75 22.75
C LYS A 172 30.04 -36.28 21.68
N ASP A 173 29.91 -37.01 20.58
CA ASP A 173 29.01 -36.67 19.48
C ASP A 173 27.54 -36.68 19.96
N VAL A 174 27.15 -37.68 20.77
CA VAL A 174 25.81 -37.74 21.40
C VAL A 174 25.59 -36.58 22.36
N SER A 175 26.56 -36.26 23.22
CA SER A 175 26.47 -35.12 24.15
C SER A 175 26.33 -33.78 23.42
N GLN A 176 27.07 -33.60 22.32
CA GLN A 176 26.99 -32.41 21.48
C GLN A 176 25.62 -32.30 20.78
N ALA A 177 25.08 -33.39 20.25
CA ALA A 177 23.74 -33.42 19.66
C ALA A 177 22.63 -33.10 20.68
N VAL A 178 22.76 -33.60 21.92
CA VAL A 178 21.87 -33.27 23.04
C VAL A 178 21.92 -31.78 23.37
N LYS A 179 23.12 -31.20 23.45
CA LYS A 179 23.29 -29.77 23.71
C LYS A 179 22.62 -28.92 22.62
N GLN A 180 22.91 -29.20 21.36
CA GLN A 180 22.33 -28.47 20.22
C GLN A 180 20.80 -28.58 20.19
N THR A 181 20.25 -29.76 20.48
CA THR A 181 18.80 -29.95 20.49
C THR A 181 18.16 -29.25 21.70
N ALA A 182 18.81 -29.21 22.85
CA ALA A 182 18.34 -28.46 24.01
C ALA A 182 18.32 -26.94 23.73
N GLU A 183 19.36 -26.42 23.08
CA GLU A 183 19.44 -25.03 22.63
C GLU A 183 18.33 -24.71 21.61
N ALA A 184 18.16 -25.53 20.57
CA ALA A 184 17.08 -25.37 19.58
C ALA A 184 15.67 -25.46 20.20
N THR A 185 15.47 -26.35 21.18
CA THR A 185 14.19 -26.46 21.92
C THR A 185 13.93 -25.20 22.74
N HIS A 186 14.94 -24.71 23.45
CA HIS A 186 14.85 -23.49 24.24
C HIS A 186 14.50 -22.29 23.35
N THR A 187 15.19 -22.12 22.22
CA THR A 187 14.90 -21.07 21.23
C THR A 187 13.48 -21.20 20.68
N ALA A 188 13.01 -22.39 20.31
CA ALA A 188 11.64 -22.60 19.83
C ALA A 188 10.59 -22.23 20.90
N MET A 189 10.85 -22.54 22.17
CA MET A 189 9.97 -22.14 23.29
C MET A 189 9.98 -20.62 23.51
N GLN A 190 11.13 -19.96 23.35
CA GLN A 190 11.23 -18.51 23.43
C GLN A 190 10.45 -17.83 22.28
N MET A 191 10.59 -18.32 21.05
CA MET A 191 9.81 -17.85 19.90
C MET A 191 8.30 -18.01 20.13
N GLU A 192 7.86 -19.13 20.71
CA GLU A 192 6.44 -19.34 21.03
C GLU A 192 5.93 -18.36 22.10
N ARG A 193 6.74 -18.09 23.14
CA ARG A 193 6.40 -17.09 24.16
C ARG A 193 6.26 -15.69 23.59
N LEU A 194 7.19 -15.29 22.72
CA LEU A 194 7.15 -14.01 22.02
C LEU A 194 5.88 -13.89 21.16
N LEU A 195 5.52 -14.95 20.43
CA LEU A 195 4.29 -15.00 19.63
C LEU A 195 3.00 -14.93 20.48
N LEU A 196 3.00 -15.53 21.67
CA LEU A 196 1.86 -15.46 22.60
C LEU A 196 1.76 -14.12 23.33
N GLY A 197 2.66 -13.17 23.06
CA GLY A 197 2.67 -11.85 23.69
C GLY A 197 3.11 -11.89 25.15
N ASP A 198 3.82 -12.95 25.57
CA ASP A 198 4.39 -13.05 26.91
C ASP A 198 5.63 -12.13 27.00
N ASN A 199 5.36 -10.82 27.08
CA ASN A 199 6.32 -9.72 27.14
C ASN A 199 6.94 -9.58 28.54
N ASN A 200 7.16 -10.70 29.24
CA ASN A 200 7.83 -10.70 30.53
C ASN A 200 9.29 -10.27 30.33
N GLY A 201 9.53 -8.97 30.50
CA GLY A 201 10.78 -8.24 30.26
C GLY A 201 11.99 -8.63 31.13
N ALA A 202 12.03 -9.86 31.65
CA ALA A 202 13.15 -10.39 32.42
C ALA A 202 14.18 -11.18 31.57
N MET A 203 13.99 -11.28 30.24
CA MET A 203 14.89 -12.04 29.34
C MET A 203 15.51 -11.20 28.21
N ASN A 204 15.72 -9.90 28.41
CA ASN A 204 16.33 -9.02 27.40
C ASN A 204 17.85 -9.21 27.17
N ASP A 205 18.52 -10.14 27.85
CA ASP A 205 19.98 -10.25 27.79
C ASP A 205 20.54 -11.39 26.93
N LEU A 206 19.70 -12.17 26.25
CA LEU A 206 20.18 -13.13 25.26
C LEU A 206 19.62 -12.75 23.89
N PRO A 207 20.43 -12.11 23.01
CA PRO A 207 20.02 -11.90 21.64
C PRO A 207 19.72 -13.27 21.04
N ILE A 208 18.48 -13.45 20.57
CA ILE A 208 18.14 -14.61 19.75
C ILE A 208 18.79 -14.33 18.39
N ASP A 209 20.05 -14.76 18.24
CA ASP A 209 20.83 -14.59 17.00
C ASP A 209 20.37 -15.54 15.87
N MET A 210 19.30 -16.29 16.08
CA MET A 210 18.84 -17.35 15.18
C MET A 210 17.40 -17.09 14.73
N SER A 211 17.22 -16.97 13.41
CA SER A 211 15.91 -16.88 12.80
C SER A 211 15.12 -18.20 12.97
N PRO A 212 13.77 -18.17 12.89
CA PRO A 212 12.95 -19.39 12.94
C PRO A 212 13.32 -20.40 11.84
N GLU A 213 13.72 -19.93 10.65
CA GLU A 213 14.19 -20.79 9.56
C GLU A 213 15.53 -21.45 9.89
N GLU A 214 16.48 -20.73 10.48
CA GLU A 214 17.76 -21.30 10.92
C GLU A 214 17.55 -22.34 12.02
N ALA A 215 16.68 -22.06 13.00
CA ALA A 215 16.32 -23.04 14.03
C ALA A 215 15.71 -24.31 13.40
N ALA A 216 14.82 -24.16 12.42
CA ALA A 216 14.26 -25.30 11.68
C ALA A 216 15.33 -26.08 10.90
N ASN A 217 16.31 -25.39 10.32
CA ASN A 217 17.42 -26.01 9.59
C ASN A 217 18.38 -26.77 10.52
N GLU A 218 18.69 -26.22 11.70
CA GLU A 218 19.48 -26.92 12.72
C GLU A 218 18.78 -28.20 13.21
N ILE A 219 17.47 -28.13 13.45
CA ILE A 219 16.67 -29.30 13.84
C ILE A 219 16.71 -30.37 12.75
N LYS A 220 16.57 -29.99 11.47
CA LYS A 220 16.71 -30.94 10.34
C LYS A 220 18.11 -31.56 10.27
N ALA A 221 19.16 -30.79 10.51
CA ALA A 221 20.53 -31.30 10.53
C ALA A 221 20.75 -32.30 11.67
N ALA A 222 20.21 -32.01 12.85
CA ALA A 222 20.22 -32.92 14.00
C ALA A 222 19.45 -34.22 13.71
N GLN A 223 18.26 -34.14 13.09
CA GLN A 223 17.50 -35.30 12.65
C GLN A 223 18.28 -36.16 11.64
N ALA A 224 18.93 -35.54 10.65
CA ALA A 224 19.75 -36.26 9.68
C ALA A 224 20.97 -36.96 10.34
N ALA A 225 21.57 -36.35 11.36
CA ALA A 225 22.63 -37.00 12.15
C ALA A 225 22.09 -38.21 12.93
N LEU A 226 20.90 -38.10 13.50
CA LEU A 226 20.17 -39.19 14.15
C LEU A 226 19.89 -40.35 13.20
N THR A 227 19.35 -40.08 12.00
CA THR A 227 19.09 -41.12 10.98
C THR A 227 20.37 -41.81 10.52
N ARG A 228 21.48 -41.08 10.42
CA ARG A 228 22.80 -41.68 10.13
C ARG A 228 23.27 -42.59 11.26
N ALA A 229 23.09 -42.18 12.51
CA ALA A 229 23.41 -43.03 13.66
C ALA A 229 22.54 -44.31 13.66
N GLU A 230 21.28 -44.20 13.22
CA GLU A 230 20.34 -45.31 13.11
C GLU A 230 20.77 -46.30 12.03
N ALA A 231 21.13 -45.81 10.84
CA ALA A 231 21.63 -46.64 9.75
C ALA A 231 22.94 -47.39 10.09
N LEU A 232 23.72 -46.88 11.05
CA LEU A 232 24.92 -47.53 11.55
C LEU A 232 24.64 -48.58 12.64
N GLY A 233 23.37 -48.85 12.97
CA GLY A 233 22.96 -49.79 14.01
C GLY A 233 23.31 -49.34 15.42
N LEU A 234 23.69 -48.07 15.62
CA LEU A 234 24.04 -47.51 16.93
C LEU A 234 22.80 -47.28 17.81
N LEU A 235 21.62 -47.34 17.20
CA LEU A 235 20.31 -47.12 17.82
C LEU A 235 19.50 -48.40 18.03
N ASP A 236 19.91 -49.54 17.47
CA ASP A 236 19.29 -50.85 17.68
C ASP A 236 19.70 -51.41 19.05
N GLY A 237 19.28 -50.73 20.11
CA GLY A 237 19.24 -51.31 21.45
C GLY A 237 18.13 -52.38 21.53
N PRO A 238 18.18 -53.32 22.49
CA PRO A 238 17.24 -54.45 22.62
C PRO A 238 15.76 -54.07 22.91
N GLY A 239 15.38 -52.79 22.82
CA GLY A 239 14.00 -52.35 22.79
C GLY A 239 13.63 -51.99 21.35
N GLY A 240 12.90 -52.88 20.66
CA GLY A 240 12.48 -52.69 19.27
C GLY A 240 11.69 -51.39 19.01
N PRO A 241 11.36 -51.09 17.74
CA PRO A 241 10.77 -49.83 17.33
C PRO A 241 9.55 -49.51 18.18
N LEU A 242 9.63 -48.41 18.94
CA LEU A 242 8.52 -47.92 19.72
C LEU A 242 7.43 -47.50 18.74
N ASN A 243 6.35 -48.27 18.73
CA ASN A 243 5.05 -47.89 18.21
C ASN A 243 4.56 -46.67 18.99
N VAL A 244 5.11 -45.50 18.68
CA VAL A 244 4.56 -44.22 19.15
C VAL A 244 3.31 -44.04 18.30
N PRO A 245 2.10 -44.17 18.87
CA PRO A 245 0.90 -43.91 18.10
C PRO A 245 1.03 -42.48 17.53
N PRO A 246 0.68 -42.26 16.26
CA PRO A 246 0.71 -40.92 15.69
C PRO A 246 -0.05 -39.98 16.63
N PRO A 247 0.43 -38.73 16.81
CA PRO A 247 -0.29 -37.76 17.61
C PRO A 247 -1.75 -37.75 17.15
N PRO A 248 -2.71 -37.73 18.10
CA PRO A 248 -4.13 -37.77 17.75
C PRO A 248 -4.36 -36.70 16.70
N LEU A 249 -4.84 -37.12 15.52
CA LEU A 249 -5.21 -36.20 14.47
C LEU A 249 -6.15 -35.19 15.11
N MET A 250 -5.77 -33.92 15.09
CA MET A 250 -6.69 -32.87 15.51
C MET A 250 -8.01 -33.08 14.77
N PRO A 251 -9.15 -33.04 15.47
CA PRO A 251 -10.45 -33.29 14.87
C PRO A 251 -10.57 -32.44 13.60
N LYS A 252 -10.73 -33.11 12.46
CA LYS A 252 -10.72 -32.48 11.13
C LYS A 252 -11.91 -31.54 10.89
N ASP A 253 -12.85 -31.43 11.83
CA ASP A 253 -14.15 -30.79 11.61
C ASP A 253 -14.66 -29.95 12.78
N GLU A 254 -13.82 -29.46 13.70
CA GLU A 254 -14.20 -28.25 14.44
C GLU A 254 -13.87 -27.04 13.56
N ARG A 255 -14.67 -26.89 12.50
CA ARG A 255 -14.92 -25.57 11.93
C ARG A 255 -15.48 -24.77 13.10
N TYR A 256 -14.70 -23.84 13.61
CA TYR A 256 -15.29 -22.72 14.32
C TYR A 256 -16.32 -22.16 13.34
N ASP A 257 -17.60 -22.35 13.65
CA ASP A 257 -18.66 -21.56 13.06
C ASP A 257 -18.29 -20.12 13.39
N GLU A 258 -17.64 -19.46 12.44
CA GLU A 258 -17.47 -18.02 12.50
C GLU A 258 -18.89 -17.48 12.71
N PRO A 259 -19.14 -16.66 13.75
CA PRO A 259 -20.43 -16.06 13.92
C PRO A 259 -20.71 -15.31 12.62
N VAL A 260 -21.72 -15.78 11.88
CA VAL A 260 -22.27 -15.06 10.74
C VAL A 260 -22.78 -13.75 11.33
N VAL A 261 -21.95 -12.72 11.25
CA VAL A 261 -22.38 -11.35 11.51
C VAL A 261 -23.35 -11.05 10.40
N SER A 262 -24.63 -11.28 10.71
CA SER A 262 -25.76 -10.98 9.85
C SER A 262 -25.67 -9.49 9.50
N SER A 263 -25.33 -9.18 8.26
CA SER A 263 -25.26 -7.81 7.73
C SER A 263 -26.64 -7.13 7.60
N ALA A 264 -27.66 -7.60 8.33
CA ALA A 264 -29.06 -7.24 8.15
C ALA A 264 -29.60 -6.21 9.16
N GLU A 265 -28.77 -5.62 10.03
CA GLU A 265 -29.25 -4.67 11.08
C GLU A 265 -28.57 -3.29 11.03
N ILE A 266 -28.10 -2.83 9.85
CA ILE A 266 -27.58 -1.44 9.68
C ILE A 266 -28.36 -0.67 8.60
N GLU A 267 -29.68 -0.85 8.54
CA GLU A 267 -30.57 0.00 7.75
C GLU A 267 -31.83 0.32 8.55
N GLU A 268 -31.74 1.15 9.60
CA GLU A 268 -32.89 1.89 10.16
C GLU A 268 -32.40 2.85 11.25
N GLU A 269 -31.71 3.95 10.90
CA GLU A 269 -31.57 5.12 11.80
C GLU A 269 -30.95 6.36 11.09
N GLU A 270 -31.43 6.74 9.90
CA GLU A 270 -31.15 8.08 9.34
C GLU A 270 -32.39 8.67 8.64
N GLU A 271 -33.52 8.78 9.35
CA GLU A 271 -34.65 9.59 8.85
C GLU A 271 -35.48 10.26 9.95
N GLU A 272 -34.86 10.80 11.01
CA GLU A 272 -35.53 11.74 11.92
C GLU A 272 -34.58 12.86 12.35
N GLY A 273 -34.48 13.91 11.53
CA GLY A 273 -33.58 15.01 11.86
C GLY A 273 -33.62 16.21 10.90
N SER A 274 -34.79 16.61 10.39
CA SER A 274 -34.93 17.94 9.79
C SER A 274 -36.37 18.46 9.94
N GLN A 275 -36.61 19.16 11.05
CA GLN A 275 -37.63 20.20 11.18
C GLN A 275 -36.93 21.54 11.42
#